data_AF-W2JXW7-F1
#
_entry.id   AF-W2JXW7-F1
#
_cell.length_a   1.000
_cell.length_b   1.000
_cell.length_c   1.000
_cell.angle_alpha   90.00
_cell.angle_beta   90.00
_cell.angle_gamma   90.00
#
_symmetry.space_group_name_H-M   'P 1'
#
loop_
_entity.id
_entity.type
_entity.pdbx_description
1 polymer ?
#
loop_
_entity_poly.entity_id
_entity_poly.type
_entity_poly.pdbx_seq_one_letter_code
_entity_poly.pdbx_strand_id
1 'polypeptide(L)'
;MTSDVGSSIHQFWSWSMILLSYLISTTGSYCTIQLMENWRRVDGVVHKRVMLSLSALALGGCGIWCTHFTGMTALKLEFEDGTSLEMDFELGLTILSFIFAVLGVLIGLKIASMDPYFLEMEAARRKEMLAANLKNMKMSAVVNRNAVTRRIKIIALFSRLWLIMLGGAFAALGVLGMHYLGMMAQRTNATMELNAGIVTLSVFIAFFTANAAFWILFRAVSGDKSGLMSLILTSRTVDIYAR
;
A
#
# COMPACT_ATOMS: atom_id res chain seq x y z
N MET A 1 -30.19 -16.96 44.42
CA MET A 1 -30.78 -17.42 43.16
C MET A 1 -30.38 -16.43 42.07
N THR A 2 -29.19 -16.61 41.49
CA THR A 2 -28.75 -15.94 40.27
C THR A 2 -28.22 -17.07 39.41
N SER A 3 -29.09 -17.64 38.59
CA SER A 3 -28.69 -18.60 37.56
C SER A 3 -27.82 -17.83 36.58
N ASP A 4 -26.50 -17.94 36.74
CA ASP A 4 -25.52 -17.71 35.67
C ASP A 4 -25.85 -18.69 34.54
N VAL A 5 -26.82 -18.31 33.70
CA VAL A 5 -26.96 -18.92 32.38
C VAL A 5 -25.81 -18.31 31.58
N GLY A 6 -24.64 -18.92 31.71
CA GLY A 6 -23.50 -18.64 30.85
C GLY A 6 -23.89 -19.09 29.44
N SER A 7 -24.51 -18.19 28.68
CA SER A 7 -24.77 -18.39 27.26
C SER A 7 -23.43 -18.50 26.56
N SER A 8 -23.05 -19.73 26.18
CA SER A 8 -21.82 -19.95 25.43
C SER A 8 -21.99 -19.38 24.03
N ILE A 9 -21.26 -18.31 23.73
CA ILE A 9 -21.23 -17.71 22.39
C ILE A 9 -20.35 -18.58 21.50
N HIS A 10 -20.92 -19.15 20.44
CA HIS A 10 -20.16 -19.90 19.46
C HIS A 10 -19.66 -18.97 18.35
N GLN A 11 -18.36 -19.05 18.06
CA GLN A 11 -17.70 -18.26 17.02
C GLN A 11 -17.52 -19.09 15.76
N PHE A 12 -18.08 -18.63 14.64
CA PHE A 12 -17.92 -19.27 13.35
C PHE A 12 -17.32 -18.30 12.33
N TRP A 13 -16.41 -18.82 11.52
CA TRP A 13 -15.76 -18.06 10.46
C TRP A 13 -16.31 -18.47 9.10
N SER A 14 -16.79 -17.49 8.35
CA SER A 14 -17.25 -17.71 6.98
C SER A 14 -16.04 -17.77 6.03
N TRP A 15 -15.71 -18.99 5.56
CA TRP A 15 -14.63 -19.21 4.60
C TRP A 15 -14.79 -18.41 3.31
N SER A 16 -16.01 -18.19 2.83
CA SER A 16 -16.27 -17.40 1.62
C SER A 16 -15.90 -15.92 1.80
N MET A 17 -16.22 -15.33 2.95
CA MET A 17 -15.84 -13.94 3.26
C MET A 17 -14.33 -13.78 3.43
N ILE A 18 -13.66 -14.76 4.07
CA ILE A 18 -12.20 -14.75 4.21
C ILE A 18 -11.52 -14.78 2.83
N LEU A 19 -11.94 -15.69 1.96
CA LEU A 19 -11.42 -15.78 0.60
C LEU A 19 -11.71 -14.51 -0.20
N LEU A 20 -12.90 -13.94 -0.07
CA LEU A 20 -13.26 -12.68 -0.72
C LEU A 20 -12.38 -11.52 -0.25
N SER A 21 -12.15 -11.39 1.06
CA SER A 21 -11.27 -10.37 1.64
C SER A 21 -9.83 -10.52 1.13
N TYR A 22 -9.33 -11.75 1.01
CA TYR A 22 -8.02 -12.04 0.43
C TYR A 22 -7.93 -11.65 -1.06
N LEU A 23 -8.94 -11.94 -1.86
CA LEU A 23 -8.99 -11.55 -3.28
C LEU A 23 -9.07 -10.03 -3.44
N ILE A 24 -9.86 -9.34 -2.62
CA ILE A 24 -9.96 -7.87 -2.61
C ILE A 24 -8.60 -7.26 -2.23
N SER A 25 -7.93 -7.80 -1.21
CA SER A 25 -6.62 -7.32 -0.77
C SER A 25 -5.55 -7.48 -1.86
N THR A 26 -5.48 -8.66 -2.48
CA THR A 26 -4.49 -8.95 -3.53
C THR A 26 -4.70 -8.12 -4.78
N THR A 27 -5.96 -7.95 -5.22
CA THR A 27 -6.29 -7.07 -6.35
C THR A 27 -6.03 -5.59 -6.07
N GLY A 28 -6.35 -5.11 -4.86
CA GLY A 28 -6.04 -3.74 -4.42
C GLY A 28 -4.54 -3.46 -4.39
N SER A 29 -3.75 -4.40 -3.85
CA SER A 29 -2.28 -4.32 -3.84
C SER A 29 -1.70 -4.34 -5.25
N TYR A 30 -2.16 -5.26 -6.11
CA TYR A 30 -1.72 -5.33 -7.51
C TYR A 30 -2.01 -4.04 -8.27
N CYS A 31 -3.24 -3.51 -8.16
CA CYS A 31 -3.63 -2.24 -8.77
C CYS A 31 -2.73 -1.08 -8.31
N THR A 32 -2.45 -1.02 -7.01
CA THR A 32 -1.54 -0.01 -6.42
C THR A 32 -0.14 -0.09 -7.02
N ILE A 33 0.42 -1.29 -7.11
CA ILE A 33 1.76 -1.49 -7.69
C ILE A 33 1.79 -1.04 -9.15
N GLN A 34 0.78 -1.41 -9.94
CA GLN A 34 0.68 -1.04 -11.36
C GLN A 34 0.55 0.48 -11.56
N LEU A 35 -0.27 1.14 -10.74
CA LEU A 35 -0.44 2.60 -10.78
C LEU A 35 0.85 3.32 -10.37
N MET A 36 1.53 2.84 -9.33
CA MET A 36 2.81 3.38 -8.88
C MET A 36 3.94 3.12 -9.88
N GLU A 37 3.92 2.01 -10.61
CA GLU A 37 4.87 1.75 -11.68
C GLU A 37 4.63 2.69 -12.87
N ASN A 38 3.37 2.92 -13.23
CA ASN A 38 3.01 3.85 -14.30
C ASN A 38 3.35 5.30 -13.94
N TRP A 39 3.14 5.68 -12.67
CA TRP A 39 3.53 6.98 -12.12
C TRP A 39 5.01 7.30 -12.33
N ARG A 40 5.89 6.27 -12.26
CA ARG A 40 7.34 6.43 -12.52
C ARG A 40 7.68 6.61 -14.01
N ARG A 41 6.83 6.12 -14.92
CA ARG A 41 7.06 6.15 -16.37
C ARG A 41 6.61 7.46 -17.01
N VAL A 42 5.45 7.96 -16.60
CA VAL A 42 4.79 9.12 -17.21
C VAL A 42 5.53 10.43 -16.92
N ASP A 43 5.69 11.26 -17.95
CA ASP A 43 6.24 12.61 -17.83
C ASP A 43 5.08 13.62 -17.83
N GLY A 44 4.85 14.30 -16.69
CA GLY A 44 3.80 15.31 -16.56
C GLY A 44 3.26 15.46 -15.14
N VAL A 45 3.18 16.69 -14.63
CA VAL A 45 2.80 16.97 -13.23
C VAL A 45 1.34 16.60 -12.91
N VAL A 46 0.41 16.82 -13.85
CA VAL A 46 -1.02 16.51 -13.66
C VAL A 46 -1.24 15.00 -13.65
N HIS A 47 -0.72 14.29 -14.65
CA HIS A 47 -0.82 12.83 -14.73
C HIS A 47 -0.19 12.15 -13.50
N LYS A 48 0.94 12.67 -13.00
CA LYS A 48 1.55 12.19 -11.76
C LYS A 48 0.67 12.38 -10.54
N ARG A 49 0.02 13.55 -10.40
CA ARG A 49 -0.92 13.78 -9.29
C ARG A 49 -2.12 12.84 -9.38
N VAL A 50 -2.70 12.67 -10.57
CA VAL A 50 -3.83 11.75 -10.78
C VAL A 50 -3.46 10.31 -10.43
N MET A 51 -2.30 9.83 -10.89
CA MET A 51 -1.84 8.48 -10.58
C MET A 51 -1.54 8.25 -9.10
N LEU A 52 -1.01 9.26 -8.39
CA LEU A 52 -0.85 9.17 -6.93
C LEU A 52 -2.21 9.10 -6.23
N SER A 53 -3.17 9.93 -6.62
CA SER A 53 -4.52 9.90 -6.05
C SER A 53 -5.21 8.56 -6.30
N LEU A 54 -5.10 8.02 -7.51
CA LEU A 54 -5.64 6.69 -7.85
C LEU A 54 -4.94 5.58 -7.05
N SER A 55 -3.62 5.65 -6.88
CA SER A 55 -2.87 4.68 -6.06
C SER A 55 -3.31 4.74 -4.60
N ALA A 56 -3.56 5.94 -4.07
CA ALA A 56 -4.05 6.11 -2.71
C ALA A 56 -5.47 5.56 -2.53
N LEU A 57 -6.36 5.75 -3.51
CA LEU A 57 -7.69 5.16 -3.49
C LEU A 57 -7.65 3.63 -3.60
N ALA A 58 -6.78 3.08 -4.45
CA ALA A 58 -6.63 1.64 -4.59
C ALA A 58 -6.08 0.99 -3.31
N LEU A 59 -5.02 1.56 -2.73
CA LEU A 59 -4.39 1.01 -1.51
C LEU A 59 -5.25 1.27 -0.27
N GLY A 60 -5.68 2.52 -0.07
CA GLY A 60 -6.47 2.94 1.10
C GLY A 60 -7.90 2.41 1.07
N GLY A 61 -8.58 2.54 -0.06
CA GLY A 61 -9.95 2.08 -0.23
C GLY A 61 -10.05 0.57 -0.39
N CYS A 62 -9.53 0.02 -1.49
CA CYS A 62 -9.67 -1.41 -1.77
C CYS A 62 -8.77 -2.28 -0.89
N GLY A 63 -7.49 -1.93 -0.74
CA GLY A 63 -6.52 -2.78 -0.03
C GLY A 63 -6.64 -2.77 1.49
N ILE A 64 -7.02 -1.63 2.09
CA ILE A 64 -7.04 -1.45 3.54
C ILE A 64 -8.48 -1.40 4.07
N TRP A 65 -9.31 -0.46 3.58
CA TRP A 65 -10.67 -0.28 4.08
C TRP A 65 -11.58 -1.48 3.76
N CYS A 66 -11.65 -1.94 2.50
CA CYS A 66 -12.49 -3.09 2.17
C CYS A 66 -12.06 -4.36 2.93
N THR A 67 -10.76 -4.66 2.99
CA THR A 67 -10.23 -5.83 3.72
C THR A 67 -10.57 -5.78 5.21
N HIS A 68 -10.57 -4.59 5.82
CA HIS A 68 -10.94 -4.44 7.22
C HIS A 68 -12.42 -4.75 7.45
N PHE A 69 -13.34 -4.12 6.71
CA PHE A 69 -14.78 -4.35 6.88
C PHE A 69 -15.21 -5.75 6.48
N THR A 70 -14.71 -6.28 5.35
CA THR A 70 -14.99 -7.67 4.94
C THR A 70 -14.38 -8.70 5.88
N GLY A 71 -13.25 -8.38 6.52
CA GLY A 71 -12.66 -9.21 7.57
C GLY A 71 -13.51 -9.23 8.84
N MET A 72 -14.05 -8.09 9.25
CA MET A 72 -14.93 -7.99 10.42
C MET A 72 -16.25 -8.74 10.21
N THR A 73 -16.84 -8.69 9.00
CA THR A 73 -18.07 -9.42 8.67
C THR A 73 -17.87 -10.93 8.48
N ALA A 74 -16.62 -11.40 8.38
CA ALA A 74 -16.33 -12.83 8.26
C ALA A 74 -16.56 -13.60 9.55
N LEU A 75 -16.45 -12.93 10.70
CA LEU A 75 -16.75 -13.49 12.01
C LEU A 75 -18.26 -13.42 12.27
N LYS A 76 -18.89 -14.57 12.49
CA LYS A 76 -20.30 -14.65 12.92
C LYS A 76 -20.35 -15.14 14.35
N LEU A 77 -21.15 -14.44 15.16
CA LEU A 77 -21.41 -14.78 16.55
C LEU A 77 -22.86 -15.25 16.64
N GLU A 78 -23.04 -16.51 17.01
CA GLU A 78 -24.36 -17.11 17.21
C GLU A 78 -24.59 -17.39 18.69
N PHE A 79 -25.77 -17.00 19.18
CA PHE A 79 -26.24 -17.40 20.50
C PHE A 79 -26.86 -18.81 20.43
N GLU A 80 -26.92 -19.49 21.57
CA GLU A 80 -27.46 -20.84 21.70
C GLU A 80 -28.95 -20.93 21.29
N ASP A 81 -29.69 -19.83 21.35
CA ASP A 81 -31.08 -19.69 20.87
C ASP A 81 -31.20 -19.66 19.32
N GLY A 82 -30.10 -19.84 18.58
CA GLY A 82 -30.06 -19.79 17.12
C GLY A 82 -30.20 -18.39 16.52
N THR A 83 -30.20 -17.36 17.38
CA THR A 83 -30.19 -15.96 16.95
C THR A 83 -28.76 -15.51 16.68
N SER A 84 -28.50 -14.99 15.47
CA SER A 84 -27.22 -14.41 15.11
C SER A 84 -27.13 -12.96 15.58
N LEU A 85 -25.97 -12.56 16.10
CA LEU A 85 -25.65 -11.17 16.35
C LEU A 85 -25.42 -10.47 15.00
N GLU A 86 -26.45 -9.81 14.49
CA GLU A 86 -26.33 -8.99 13.28
C GLU A 86 -25.37 -7.83 13.56
N MET A 87 -24.35 -7.69 12.72
CA MET A 87 -23.39 -6.58 12.78
C MET A 87 -23.80 -5.54 11.75
N ASP A 88 -24.53 -4.53 12.21
CA ASP A 88 -24.83 -3.36 11.40
C ASP A 88 -23.71 -2.33 11.48
N PHE A 89 -23.56 -1.54 10.42
CA PHE A 89 -22.57 -0.47 10.36
C PHE A 89 -23.25 0.89 10.26
N GLU A 90 -22.81 1.82 11.10
CA GLU A 90 -23.21 3.21 10.94
C GLU A 90 -22.55 3.83 9.71
N LEU A 91 -23.39 4.31 8.77
CA LEU A 91 -22.93 4.86 7.50
C LEU A 91 -21.96 6.06 7.69
N GLY A 92 -22.24 6.94 8.66
CA GLY A 92 -21.43 8.13 8.92
C GLY A 92 -19.99 7.79 9.31
N LEU A 93 -19.82 6.92 10.31
CA LEU A 93 -18.49 6.48 10.76
C LEU A 93 -17.78 5.62 9.72
N THR A 94 -18.53 4.85 8.93
CA THR A 94 -17.99 4.02 7.85
C THR A 94 -17.41 4.87 6.71
N ILE A 95 -18.08 5.96 6.33
CA ILE A 95 -17.54 6.93 5.36
C ILE A 95 -16.35 7.68 5.95
N LEU A 96 -16.42 8.06 7.23
CA LEU A 96 -15.32 8.75 7.89
C LEU A 96 -14.07 7.87 7.93
N SER A 97 -14.20 6.59 8.27
CA SER A 97 -13.08 5.63 8.29
C SER A 97 -12.47 5.44 6.89
N PHE A 98 -13.29 5.42 5.83
CA PHE A 98 -12.83 5.42 4.44
C PHE A 98 -11.99 6.65 4.12
N ILE A 99 -12.45 7.85 4.50
CA ILE A 99 -11.72 9.11 4.30
C ILE A 99 -10.37 9.06 5.02
N PHE A 100 -10.33 8.59 6.27
CA PHE A 100 -9.07 8.47 7.02
C PHE A 100 -8.07 7.52 6.35
N ALA A 101 -8.52 6.37 5.85
CA ALA A 101 -7.64 5.44 5.13
C ALA A 101 -7.07 6.07 3.86
N VAL A 102 -7.93 6.67 3.02
CA VAL A 102 -7.50 7.27 1.75
C VAL A 102 -6.58 8.47 1.99
N LEU A 103 -6.92 9.37 2.92
CA LEU A 103 -6.11 10.55 3.20
C LEU A 103 -4.76 10.19 3.81
N GLY A 104 -4.71 9.26 4.77
CA GLY A 104 -3.45 8.84 5.39
C GLY A 104 -2.51 8.23 4.36
N VAL A 105 -3.03 7.35 3.48
CA VAL A 105 -2.24 6.77 2.39
C VAL A 105 -1.83 7.82 1.36
N LEU A 106 -2.71 8.76 0.99
CA LEU A 106 -2.41 9.82 0.03
C LEU A 106 -1.30 10.73 0.53
N ILE A 107 -1.39 11.17 1.79
CA ILE A 107 -0.34 11.98 2.43
C ILE A 107 0.95 11.17 2.51
N GLY A 108 0.88 9.91 2.93
CA GLY A 108 2.03 9.02 2.98
C GLY A 108 2.73 8.89 1.62
N LEU A 109 1.98 8.58 0.56
CA LEU A 109 2.50 8.44 -0.81
C LEU A 109 3.04 9.77 -1.35
N LYS A 110 2.38 10.89 -1.05
CA LYS A 110 2.85 12.23 -1.44
C LYS A 110 4.19 12.56 -0.78
N ILE A 111 4.34 12.30 0.51
CA ILE A 111 5.58 12.53 1.25
C ILE A 111 6.69 11.63 0.72
N ALA A 112 6.41 10.33 0.54
CA ALA A 112 7.37 9.38 0.02
C ALA A 112 7.78 9.68 -1.44
N SER A 113 6.89 10.26 -2.24
CA SER A 113 7.18 10.67 -3.62
C SER A 113 7.93 12.01 -3.75
N MET A 114 8.00 12.81 -2.69
CA MET A 114 8.76 14.08 -2.64
C MET A 114 10.27 13.89 -2.41
N ASP A 115 10.78 12.66 -2.46
CA ASP A 115 12.21 12.38 -2.28
C ASP A 115 13.05 13.19 -3.31
N PRO A 116 13.96 14.07 -2.85
CA PRO A 116 14.78 14.92 -3.72
C PRO A 116 15.64 14.14 -4.72
N TYR A 117 15.97 12.87 -4.44
CA TYR A 117 16.66 11.99 -5.41
C TYR A 117 15.81 11.73 -6.66
N PHE A 118 14.49 11.56 -6.51
CA PHE A 118 13.57 11.42 -7.65
C PHE A 118 13.41 12.73 -8.42
N LEU A 119 13.36 13.87 -7.71
CA LEU A 119 13.28 15.19 -8.34
C LEU A 119 14.56 15.53 -9.13
N GLU A 120 15.73 15.15 -8.63
CA GLU A 120 17.02 15.29 -9.33
C GLU A 120 17.10 14.38 -10.56
N MET A 121 16.70 13.10 -10.43
CA MET A 121 16.61 12.16 -11.56
C MET A 121 15.61 12.63 -12.62
N GLU A 122 14.45 13.14 -12.22
CA GLU A 122 13.49 13.76 -13.13
C GLU A 122 14.03 15.03 -13.79
N ALA A 123 14.72 15.89 -13.03
CA ALA A 123 15.33 17.10 -13.57
C ALA A 123 16.43 16.76 -14.58
N ALA A 124 17.23 15.72 -14.33
CA ALA A 124 18.21 15.19 -15.26
C ALA A 124 17.55 14.64 -16.53
N ARG A 125 16.50 13.83 -16.41
CA ARG A 125 15.74 13.29 -17.55
C ARG A 125 15.05 14.38 -18.38
N ARG A 126 14.46 15.39 -17.73
CA ARG A 126 13.87 16.56 -18.42
C ARG A 126 14.93 17.30 -19.23
N LYS A 127 16.11 17.53 -18.65
CA LYS A 127 17.26 18.15 -19.34
C LYS A 127 17.75 17.28 -20.50
N GLU A 128 17.77 15.96 -20.34
CA GLU A 128 18.14 15.02 -21.40
C GLU A 128 17.13 15.02 -22.56
N MET A 129 15.82 15.06 -22.29
CA MET A 129 14.80 15.17 -23.33
C MET A 129 14.85 16.52 -24.07
N LEU A 130 15.10 17.62 -23.35
CA LEU A 130 15.34 18.93 -23.96
C LEU A 130 16.64 18.94 -24.79
N ALA A 131 17.70 18.28 -24.32
CA ALA A 131 18.97 18.14 -25.02
C ALA A 131 18.89 17.18 -26.24
N ALA A 132 18.05 16.14 -26.16
CA ALA A 132 17.78 15.22 -27.27
C ALA A 132 17.06 15.91 -28.43
N ASN A 133 16.23 16.92 -28.14
CA ASN A 133 15.65 17.80 -29.15
C ASN A 133 16.67 18.81 -29.73
N LEU A 134 17.82 19.01 -29.08
CA LEU A 134 18.84 20.02 -29.42
C LEU A 134 20.05 19.48 -30.23
N LYS A 135 19.97 18.26 -30.78
CA LYS A 135 20.91 17.66 -31.75
C LYS A 135 22.27 17.19 -31.19
N ASN A 136 22.59 15.92 -31.49
CA ASN A 136 23.92 15.30 -31.65
C ASN A 136 25.13 15.95 -30.96
N MET A 137 25.37 15.71 -29.66
CA MET A 137 26.72 15.81 -29.11
C MET A 137 27.11 14.67 -28.15
N LYS A 138 28.12 13.92 -28.63
CA LYS A 138 29.18 13.13 -27.97
C LYS A 138 28.81 11.88 -27.16
N MET A 139 28.78 10.77 -27.90
CA MET A 139 29.28 9.45 -27.46
C MET A 139 30.77 9.54 -27.11
N SER A 140 31.11 10.00 -25.91
CA SER A 140 32.46 9.81 -25.34
C SER A 140 32.43 9.85 -23.81
N ALA A 141 31.61 9.01 -23.20
CA ALA A 141 31.70 8.71 -21.76
C ALA A 141 31.05 7.36 -21.44
N VAL A 142 31.34 6.34 -22.25
CA VAL A 142 31.13 4.93 -21.88
C VAL A 142 32.38 4.47 -21.16
N VAL A 143 32.61 5.02 -19.95
CA VAL A 143 33.58 4.46 -19.01
C VAL A 143 32.77 3.86 -17.87
N ASN A 144 32.80 2.53 -17.80
CA ASN A 144 32.39 1.66 -16.69
C ASN A 144 31.31 2.23 -15.74
N ARG A 145 30.18 2.67 -16.30
CA ARG A 145 29.05 3.19 -15.51
C ARG A 145 28.45 2.09 -14.62
N ASN A 146 28.56 0.82 -14.99
CA ASN A 146 27.81 -0.26 -14.34
C ASN A 146 28.30 -0.57 -12.91
N ALA A 147 29.63 -0.57 -12.66
CA ALA A 147 30.17 -0.86 -11.32
C ALA A 147 29.98 0.31 -10.34
N VAL A 148 30.17 1.55 -10.81
CA VAL A 148 30.01 2.76 -9.99
C VAL A 148 28.52 3.07 -9.75
N THR A 149 27.66 2.87 -10.75
CA THR A 149 26.19 3.01 -10.60
C THR A 149 25.63 1.98 -9.62
N ARG A 150 26.16 0.75 -9.58
CA ARG A 150 25.69 -0.28 -8.64
C ARG A 150 26.02 0.08 -7.19
N ARG A 151 27.23 0.60 -6.94
CA ARG A 151 27.64 1.08 -5.60
C ARG A 151 26.85 2.32 -5.16
N ILE A 152 26.63 3.28 -6.08
CA ILE A 152 25.78 4.45 -5.82
C ILE A 152 24.33 4.02 -5.60
N LYS A 153 23.79 3.03 -6.32
CA LYS A 153 22.42 2.50 -6.10
C LYS A 153 22.25 1.89 -4.71
N ILE A 154 23.26 1.21 -4.16
CA ILE A 154 23.20 0.61 -2.81
C ILE A 154 23.25 1.70 -1.73
N ILE A 155 24.11 2.70 -1.90
CA ILE A 155 24.20 3.83 -0.95
C ILE A 155 22.94 4.72 -1.04
N ALA A 156 22.42 4.92 -2.25
CA ALA A 156 21.12 5.55 -2.47
C ALA A 156 19.98 4.73 -1.90
N LEU A 157 20.12 3.40 -1.77
CA LEU A 157 19.13 2.47 -1.21
C LEU A 157 18.83 2.79 0.27
N PHE A 158 19.86 3.20 1.00
CA PHE A 158 19.84 3.50 2.44
C PHE A 158 19.90 5.00 2.76
N SER A 159 20.21 5.86 1.79
CA SER A 159 20.16 7.31 2.01
C SER A 159 18.71 7.79 2.09
N ARG A 160 18.44 8.64 3.10
CA ARG A 160 17.16 9.36 3.32
C ARG A 160 15.93 8.48 3.61
N LEU A 161 16.12 7.35 4.30
CA LEU A 161 15.03 6.51 4.82
C LEU A 161 13.97 7.30 5.61
N TRP A 162 14.37 8.41 6.24
CA TRP A 162 13.49 9.23 7.08
C TRP A 162 12.25 9.76 6.35
N LEU A 163 12.30 10.10 5.05
CA LEU A 163 11.09 10.53 4.31
C LEU A 163 10.14 9.38 4.04
N ILE A 164 10.68 8.20 3.68
CA ILE A 164 9.87 6.99 3.48
C ILE A 164 9.26 6.57 4.81
N MET A 165 10.02 6.68 5.90
CA MET A 165 9.53 6.41 7.24
C MET A 165 8.46 7.41 7.67
N LEU A 166 8.62 8.68 7.33
CA LEU A 166 7.62 9.72 7.58
C LEU A 166 6.36 9.46 6.76
N GLY A 167 6.49 9.06 5.49
CA GLY A 167 5.36 8.63 4.65
C GLY A 167 4.65 7.39 5.22
N GLY A 168 5.41 6.38 5.65
CA GLY A 168 4.90 5.17 6.30
C GLY A 168 4.22 5.46 7.63
N ALA A 169 4.73 6.42 8.42
CA ALA A 169 4.12 6.87 9.66
C ALA A 169 2.75 7.53 9.44
N PHE A 170 2.63 8.40 8.43
CA PHE A 170 1.34 9.00 8.08
C PHE A 170 0.34 7.97 7.53
N ALA A 171 0.82 7.01 6.74
CA ALA A 171 -0.01 5.89 6.31
C ALA A 171 -0.47 5.06 7.52
N ALA A 172 0.42 4.73 8.46
CA ALA A 172 0.08 4.02 9.68
C ALA A 172 -0.98 4.77 10.51
N LEU A 173 -0.85 6.09 10.65
CA LEU A 173 -1.87 6.91 11.33
C LEU A 173 -3.23 6.84 10.63
N GLY A 174 -3.26 6.84 9.30
CA GLY A 174 -4.49 6.63 8.52
C GLY A 174 -5.10 5.24 8.76
N VAL A 175 -4.27 4.19 8.80
CA VAL A 175 -4.72 2.82 9.10
C VAL A 175 -5.27 2.72 10.51
N LEU A 176 -4.59 3.31 11.50
CA LEU A 176 -5.05 3.34 12.90
C LEU A 176 -6.37 4.09 13.02
N GLY A 177 -6.47 5.28 12.42
CA GLY A 177 -7.71 6.06 12.37
C GLY A 177 -8.85 5.26 11.76
N MET A 178 -8.63 4.64 10.60
CA MET A 178 -9.63 3.77 9.97
C MET A 178 -9.98 2.56 10.84
N HIS A 179 -9.02 1.92 11.48
CA HIS A 179 -9.22 0.73 12.31
C HIS A 179 -10.12 1.02 13.51
N TYR A 180 -9.82 2.08 14.28
CA TYR A 180 -10.65 2.43 15.44
C TYR A 180 -12.01 2.98 15.02
N LEU A 181 -12.07 3.84 14.00
CA LEU A 181 -13.36 4.33 13.49
C LEU A 181 -14.19 3.19 12.88
N GLY A 182 -13.56 2.20 12.27
CA GLY A 182 -14.20 1.00 11.74
C GLY A 182 -14.81 0.13 12.83
N MET A 183 -14.08 -0.10 13.93
CA MET A 183 -14.63 -0.79 15.11
C MET A 183 -15.76 0.02 15.77
N MET A 184 -15.61 1.34 15.90
CA MET A 184 -16.67 2.21 16.43
C MET A 184 -17.90 2.30 15.53
N ALA A 185 -17.77 1.99 14.23
CA ALA A 185 -18.90 1.95 13.31
C ALA A 185 -19.79 0.72 13.52
N GLN A 186 -19.28 -0.34 14.17
CA GLN A 186 -20.04 -1.56 14.44
C GLN A 186 -21.10 -1.29 15.51
N ARG A 187 -22.37 -1.49 15.13
CA ARG A 187 -23.50 -1.50 16.05
C ARG A 187 -23.75 -2.93 16.48
N THR A 188 -23.28 -3.28 17.66
CA THR A 188 -23.55 -4.57 18.30
C THR A 188 -24.07 -4.33 19.71
N ASN A 189 -24.98 -5.20 20.18
CA ASN A 189 -25.50 -5.16 21.55
C ASN A 189 -24.49 -5.69 22.59
N ALA A 190 -23.20 -5.57 22.32
CA ALA A 190 -22.11 -6.08 23.13
C ALA A 190 -21.18 -4.93 23.55
N THR A 191 -20.71 -4.95 24.80
CA THR A 191 -19.73 -3.99 25.30
C THR A 191 -18.33 -4.36 24.82
N MET A 192 -17.69 -3.50 24.04
CA MET A 192 -16.30 -3.67 23.62
C MET A 192 -15.33 -3.10 24.66
N GLU A 193 -14.57 -3.97 25.33
CA GLU A 193 -13.46 -3.54 26.19
C GLU A 193 -12.14 -3.54 25.42
N LEU A 194 -11.49 -2.38 25.35
CA LEU A 194 -10.18 -2.23 24.72
C LEU A 194 -9.08 -2.48 25.76
N ASN A 195 -8.38 -3.60 25.64
CA ASN A 195 -7.18 -3.82 26.44
C ASN A 195 -6.05 -2.93 25.90
N ALA A 196 -5.65 -1.93 26.68
CA ALA A 196 -4.61 -0.98 26.30
C ALA A 196 -3.28 -1.64 25.91
N GLY A 197 -2.93 -2.78 26.53
CA GLY A 197 -1.70 -3.53 26.20
C GLY A 197 -1.73 -4.11 24.78
N ILE A 198 -2.83 -4.75 24.39
CA ILE A 198 -3.02 -5.34 23.06
C ILE A 198 -3.10 -4.25 22.00
N VAL A 199 -3.83 -3.16 22.29
CA VAL A 199 -3.92 -1.97 21.44
C VAL A 199 -2.54 -1.37 21.19
N THR A 200 -1.73 -1.21 22.22
CA THR A 200 -0.37 -0.65 22.06
C THR A 200 0.49 -1.55 21.18
N LEU A 201 0.42 -2.87 21.37
CA LEU A 201 1.16 -3.84 20.56
C LEU A 201 0.74 -3.81 19.08
N SER A 202 -0.57 -3.74 18.80
CA SER A 202 -1.08 -3.68 17.42
C SER A 202 -0.66 -2.39 16.72
N VAL A 203 -0.62 -1.26 17.44
CA VAL A 203 -0.12 0.02 16.93
C VAL A 203 1.35 -0.08 16.50
N PHE A 204 2.19 -0.72 17.32
CA PHE A 204 3.59 -0.94 16.96
C PHE A 204 3.72 -1.80 15.71
N ILE A 205 3.01 -2.93 15.64
CA ILE A 205 3.05 -3.82 14.46
C ILE A 205 2.56 -3.10 13.20
N ALA A 206 1.47 -2.33 13.30
CA ALA A 206 0.94 -1.55 12.20
C ALA A 206 1.95 -0.52 11.70
N PHE A 207 2.64 0.16 12.62
CA PHE A 207 3.70 1.11 12.28
C PHE A 207 4.85 0.41 11.53
N PHE A 208 5.41 -0.67 12.06
CA PHE A 208 6.50 -1.39 11.39
C PHE A 208 6.09 -1.95 10.02
N THR A 209 4.88 -2.50 9.92
CA THR A 209 4.34 -3.07 8.68
C THR A 209 4.12 -2.00 7.61
N ALA A 210 3.56 -0.84 7.98
CA ALA A 210 3.37 0.28 7.05
C ALA A 210 4.72 0.81 6.53
N ASN A 211 5.70 0.97 7.43
CA ASN A 211 7.05 1.38 7.06
C ASN A 211 7.71 0.37 6.10
N ALA A 212 7.59 -0.94 6.39
CA ALA A 212 8.11 -1.99 5.53
C ALA A 212 7.43 -2.01 4.15
N ALA A 213 6.10 -1.85 4.10
CA ALA A 213 5.34 -1.81 2.85
C ALA A 213 5.76 -0.62 1.98
N PHE A 214 5.91 0.57 2.57
CA PHE A 214 6.39 1.75 1.86
C PHE A 214 7.83 1.59 1.36
N TRP A 215 8.68 0.96 2.16
CA TRP A 215 10.04 0.63 1.75
C TRP A 215 10.06 -0.32 0.55
N ILE A 216 9.25 -1.39 0.55
CA ILE A 216 9.12 -2.32 -0.58
C ILE A 216 8.60 -1.59 -1.81
N LEU A 217 7.52 -0.82 -1.66
CA LEU A 217 6.84 -0.14 -2.76
C LEU A 217 7.79 0.83 -3.46
N PHE A 218 8.51 1.69 -2.73
CA PHE A 218 9.40 2.70 -3.33
C PHE A 218 10.78 2.18 -3.69
N ARG A 219 11.29 1.15 -3.01
CA ARG A 219 12.67 0.70 -3.20
C ARG A 219 12.80 -0.66 -3.88
N ALA A 220 12.15 -1.69 -3.36
CA ALA A 220 12.27 -3.04 -3.91
C ALA A 220 11.72 -3.09 -5.34
N VAL A 221 10.53 -2.53 -5.57
CA VAL A 221 9.91 -2.49 -6.91
C VAL A 221 10.65 -1.55 -7.87
N SER A 222 11.41 -0.56 -7.36
CA SER A 222 12.23 0.32 -8.20
C SER A 222 13.50 -0.34 -8.71
N GLY A 223 14.01 -1.36 -8.01
CA GLY A 223 15.24 -2.07 -8.35
C GLY A 223 15.05 -3.12 -9.46
N ASP A 224 13.85 -3.68 -9.59
CA ASP A 224 13.57 -4.88 -10.40
C ASP A 224 13.18 -4.59 -11.86
N LYS A 225 13.85 -3.62 -12.51
CA LYS A 225 13.69 -3.40 -13.96
C LYS A 225 14.84 -3.96 -14.80
N SER A 226 15.98 -4.30 -14.20
CA SER A 226 17.10 -4.86 -14.96
C SER A 226 17.02 -6.38 -15.14
N GLY A 227 16.31 -7.13 -14.28
CA GLY A 227 16.22 -8.60 -14.37
C GLY A 227 15.14 -9.09 -15.33
N LEU A 228 13.89 -8.68 -15.08
CA LEU A 228 12.72 -9.13 -15.86
C LEU A 228 12.70 -8.62 -17.30
N MET A 229 13.13 -7.39 -17.54
CA MET A 229 13.19 -6.83 -18.90
C MET A 229 14.35 -7.43 -19.71
N SER A 230 15.45 -7.82 -19.05
CA SER A 230 16.53 -8.59 -19.68
C SER A 230 16.05 -9.99 -20.08
N LEU A 231 15.26 -10.66 -19.24
CA LEU A 231 14.78 -12.02 -19.53
C LEU A 231 13.78 -12.05 -20.70
N ILE A 232 12.88 -11.07 -20.77
CA ILE A 232 11.88 -10.93 -21.84
C ILE A 232 12.51 -10.47 -23.16
N LEU A 233 13.54 -9.61 -23.10
CA LEU A 233 14.27 -9.20 -24.31
C LEU A 233 15.18 -10.32 -24.82
N THR A 234 15.85 -11.07 -23.93
CA THR A 234 16.65 -12.25 -24.32
C THR A 234 15.78 -13.33 -24.94
N SER A 235 14.57 -13.61 -24.43
CA SER A 235 13.68 -14.59 -25.05
C SER A 235 13.19 -14.17 -26.44
N ARG A 236 12.94 -12.87 -26.67
CA ARG A 236 12.51 -12.35 -27.98
C ARG A 236 13.64 -12.27 -29.03
N THR A 237 14.90 -12.10 -28.62
CA THR A 237 16.03 -12.09 -29.57
C THR A 237 16.46 -13.49 -30.03
N VAL A 238 16.24 -14.53 -29.22
CA VAL A 238 16.60 -15.91 -29.59
C VAL A 238 15.67 -16.45 -30.69
N ASP A 239 14.38 -16.09 -30.67
CA ASP A 239 13.42 -16.53 -31.70
C ASP A 239 13.63 -15.89 -33.08
N ILE A 240 14.34 -14.75 -33.15
CA ILE A 240 14.60 -14.04 -34.42
C ILE A 240 15.84 -14.59 -35.15
N TYR A 241 16.75 -15.25 -34.44
CA TYR A 241 17.96 -15.87 -35.04
C TYR A 241 17.83 -17.38 -35.30
N ALA A 242 16.70 -17.99 -34.93
CA ALA A 242 16.42 -19.42 -35.13
C ALA A 242 15.53 -19.71 -36.37
N ARG A 243 15.39 -18.76 -37.30
CA ARG A 243 14.72 -18.93 -38.60
C ARG A 243 15.64 -18.57 -39.76
#